data_AF-A0A3C0WYP9-F1
#
_entry.id   AF-A0A3C0WYP9-F1
#
_cell.length_a   1.000
_cell.length_b   1.000
_cell.length_c   1.000
_cell.angle_alpha   90.00
_cell.angle_beta   90.00
_cell.angle_gamma   90.00
#
_symmetry.space_group_name_H-M   'P 1'
#
loop_
_entity.id
_entity.type
_entity.pdbx_description
1 polymer ?
#
loop_
_entity_poly.entity_id
_entity_poly.type
_entity_poly.pdbx_seq_one_letter_code
_entity_poly.pdbx_strand_id
1 'polypeptide(L)'
;QTTSNLFEYSMVSVRKDGSGAYSYDYSVLDRYIELCFKYGIDRSIEVFGLINNWISADEGFENFTETPDAIRIRYTLPDGTHSYMRKAKDIEDYITALCSHFKEKGLLDKVRIVADEPEDHATFKKTIEALKRIV
;
A
#
# COMPACT_ATOMS: atom_id res chain seq x y z
N GLN A 1 -1.43 8.85 25.41
CA GLN A 1 -1.91 9.23 24.08
C GLN A 1 -1.52 8.08 23.17
N THR A 2 -2.47 7.32 22.63
CA THR A 2 -2.15 6.30 21.63
C THR A 2 -1.70 7.05 20.39
N THR A 3 -0.41 7.02 20.11
CA THR A 3 0.18 7.57 18.89
C THR A 3 -0.39 6.80 17.70
N SER A 4 -1.21 7.46 16.88
CA SER A 4 -1.68 6.89 15.62
C SER A 4 -0.51 6.76 14.66
N ASN A 5 -0.42 5.62 13.97
CA ASN A 5 0.61 5.40 12.96
C ASN A 5 0.08 5.79 11.58
N LEU A 6 0.90 6.41 10.73
CA LEU A 6 0.47 6.96 9.43
C LEU A 6 -0.20 5.90 8.51
N PHE A 7 0.21 4.63 8.58
CA PHE A 7 -0.40 3.55 7.78
C PHE A 7 -1.85 3.24 8.15
N GLU A 8 -2.33 3.69 9.31
CA GLU A 8 -3.73 3.57 9.71
C GLU A 8 -4.64 4.49 8.87
N TYR A 9 -4.08 5.43 8.12
CA TYR A 9 -4.80 6.40 7.30
C TYR A 9 -4.57 6.22 5.80
N SER A 10 -4.52 4.96 5.33
CA SER A 10 -4.50 4.64 3.90
C SER A 10 -5.62 5.38 3.14
N MET A 11 -5.26 6.00 2.01
CA MET A 11 -6.22 6.64 1.09
C MET A 11 -7.07 5.61 0.30
N VAL A 12 -6.65 4.34 0.29
CA VAL A 12 -7.44 3.24 -0.28
C VAL A 12 -8.09 2.49 0.87
N SER A 13 -9.42 2.51 0.89
CA SER A 13 -10.19 1.76 1.89
C SER A 13 -10.33 0.31 1.44
N VAL A 14 -9.86 -0.62 2.26
CA VAL A 14 -9.95 -2.06 1.97
C VAL A 14 -10.99 -2.70 2.88
N ARG A 15 -11.87 -3.52 2.30
CA ARG A 15 -12.86 -4.32 3.06
C ARG A 15 -12.70 -5.78 2.72
N LYS A 16 -12.93 -6.65 3.71
CA LYS A 16 -13.01 -8.09 3.52
C LYS A 16 -14.44 -8.54 3.79
N ASP A 17 -15.06 -9.21 2.83
CA ASP A 17 -16.42 -9.71 2.99
C ASP A 17 -16.46 -11.06 3.73
N GLY A 18 -17.68 -11.57 3.98
CA GLY A 18 -17.90 -12.85 4.65
C GLY A 18 -17.43 -14.08 3.85
N SER A 19 -17.17 -13.94 2.55
CA SER A 19 -16.58 -15.01 1.72
C SER A 19 -15.05 -15.02 1.79
N GLY A 20 -14.46 -13.95 2.34
CA GLY A 20 -13.02 -13.76 2.43
C GLY A 20 -12.44 -12.98 1.24
N ALA A 21 -13.26 -12.47 0.33
CA ALA A 21 -12.81 -11.64 -0.78
C ALA A 21 -12.57 -10.20 -0.33
N TYR A 22 -11.56 -9.56 -0.94
CA TYR A 22 -11.25 -8.15 -0.69
C TYR A 22 -11.89 -7.24 -1.73
N SER A 23 -12.34 -6.07 -1.29
CA SER A 23 -12.76 -4.96 -2.15
C SER A 23 -12.00 -3.70 -1.79
N TYR A 24 -11.77 -2.87 -2.80
CA TYR A 24 -10.92 -1.69 -2.71
C TYR A 24 -11.72 -0.46 -3.15
N ASP A 25 -11.83 0.54 -2.28
CA ASP A 25 -12.45 1.82 -2.57
C ASP A 25 -11.37 2.90 -2.68
N TYR A 26 -11.23 3.43 -3.90
CA TYR A 26 -10.23 4.42 -4.30
C TYR A 26 -10.78 5.86 -4.27
N SER A 27 -12.02 6.09 -3.83
CA SER A 27 -12.68 7.41 -3.92
C SER A 27 -11.91 8.54 -3.24
N VAL A 28 -11.25 8.27 -2.10
CA VAL A 28 -10.42 9.25 -1.40
C VAL A 28 -9.14 9.55 -2.18
N LEU A 29 -8.46 8.50 -2.68
CA LEU A 29 -7.28 8.61 -3.52
C LEU A 29 -7.57 9.43 -4.78
N ASP A 30 -8.63 9.08 -5.51
CA ASP A 30 -9.03 9.74 -6.76
C ASP A 30 -9.32 11.21 -6.53
N ARG A 31 -10.14 11.53 -5.51
CA ARG A 31 -10.47 12.92 -5.17
C ARG A 31 -9.22 13.72 -4.79
N TYR A 32 -8.24 13.10 -4.12
CA TYR A 32 -6.99 13.77 -3.76
C TYR A 32 -6.13 14.07 -5.00
N ILE A 33 -6.00 13.10 -5.92
CA ILE A 33 -5.27 13.28 -7.18
C ILE A 33 -5.94 14.37 -8.04
N GLU A 34 -7.26 14.31 -8.20
CA GLU A 34 -8.04 15.29 -8.97
C GLU A 34 -7.87 16.71 -8.42
N LEU A 35 -7.86 16.84 -7.08
CA LEU A 35 -7.60 18.11 -6.42
C LEU A 35 -6.18 18.64 -6.71
N CYS A 36 -5.16 17.78 -6.61
CA CYS A 36 -3.78 18.14 -6.91
C CYS A 36 -3.63 18.58 -8.36
N PHE A 37 -4.19 17.82 -9.29
CA PHE A 37 -4.13 18.09 -10.73
C PHE A 37 -4.83 19.40 -11.08
N LYS A 38 -5.98 19.68 -10.46
CA LYS A 38 -6.69 20.96 -10.61
C LYS A 38 -5.82 22.18 -10.30
N TYR A 39 -4.85 22.05 -9.39
CA TYR A 39 -3.94 23.13 -9.00
C TYR A 39 -2.52 22.99 -9.59
N GLY A 40 -2.34 22.14 -10.63
CA GLY A 40 -1.08 22.01 -11.35
C GLY A 40 -0.01 21.14 -10.66
N ILE A 41 -0.40 20.36 -9.65
CA ILE A 41 0.46 19.36 -9.01
C ILE A 41 0.20 18.01 -9.70
N ASP A 42 0.73 17.86 -10.92
CA ASP A 42 0.32 16.79 -11.86
C ASP A 42 1.48 16.01 -12.51
N ARG A 43 2.72 16.25 -12.06
CA ARG A 43 3.92 15.65 -12.67
C ARG A 43 4.10 14.18 -12.30
N SER A 44 3.90 13.84 -11.03
CA SER A 44 4.08 12.50 -10.48
C SER A 44 3.08 12.21 -9.37
N ILE A 45 2.82 10.92 -9.17
CA ILE A 45 2.05 10.38 -8.04
C ILE A 45 3.00 9.43 -7.33
N GLU A 46 3.39 9.78 -6.10
CA GLU A 46 4.31 8.97 -5.30
C GLU A 46 3.52 8.09 -4.32
N VAL A 47 3.71 6.78 -4.43
CA VAL A 47 3.04 5.77 -3.62
C VAL A 47 4.03 5.21 -2.61
N PHE A 48 3.78 5.51 -1.34
CA PHE A 48 4.60 5.08 -0.21
C PHE A 48 4.02 3.83 0.47
N GLY A 49 4.87 3.07 1.16
CA GLY A 49 4.45 1.95 2.01
C GLY A 49 4.33 0.59 1.33
N LEU A 50 4.62 0.50 0.04
CA LEU A 50 4.68 -0.78 -0.71
C LEU A 50 6.08 -1.38 -0.77
N ILE A 51 7.09 -0.64 -0.32
CA ILE A 51 8.49 -1.05 -0.31
C ILE A 51 9.26 -0.27 0.76
N ASN A 52 10.29 -0.90 1.29
CA ASN A 52 11.19 -0.42 2.32
C ASN A 52 10.45 0.10 3.56
N ASN A 53 9.46 -0.67 4.04
CA ASN A 53 8.78 -0.27 5.25
C ASN A 53 9.71 -0.43 6.44
N TRP A 54 9.63 0.54 7.35
CA TRP A 54 10.39 0.51 8.58
C TRP A 54 10.00 -0.72 9.43
N ILE A 55 11.05 -1.41 9.90
CA ILE A 55 10.97 -2.61 10.73
C ILE A 55 11.88 -2.39 11.94
N SER A 56 11.28 -2.43 13.13
CA SER A 56 12.00 -2.36 14.40
C SER A 56 11.25 -3.20 15.42
N ALA A 57 11.81 -4.36 15.76
CA ALA A 57 11.17 -5.29 16.72
C ALA A 57 11.06 -4.65 18.11
N ASP A 58 12.11 -3.91 18.53
CA ASP A 58 12.15 -3.23 19.83
C ASP A 58 11.08 -2.14 19.97
N GLU A 59 10.61 -1.59 18.85
CA GLU A 59 9.52 -0.60 18.80
C GLU A 59 8.16 -1.20 18.41
N GLY A 60 8.06 -2.53 18.30
CA GLY A 60 6.83 -3.25 17.98
C GLY A 60 6.46 -3.24 16.50
N PHE A 61 7.37 -2.85 15.61
CA PHE A 61 7.20 -2.81 14.16
C PHE A 61 7.84 -4.02 13.48
N GLU A 62 7.51 -5.22 13.94
CA GLU A 62 7.97 -6.46 13.30
C GLU A 62 7.31 -6.68 11.92
N ASN A 63 7.98 -7.46 11.08
CA ASN A 63 7.36 -7.96 9.86
C ASN A 63 6.44 -9.14 10.20
N PHE A 64 5.13 -8.91 10.09
CA PHE A 64 4.09 -9.91 10.35
C PHE A 64 3.49 -10.53 9.08
N THR A 65 4.07 -10.23 7.92
CA THR A 65 3.62 -10.64 6.59
C THR A 65 4.50 -11.76 6.04
N GLU A 66 3.99 -12.48 5.04
CA GLU A 66 4.75 -13.47 4.27
C GLU A 66 5.65 -12.81 3.20
N THR A 67 5.54 -11.49 3.01
CA THR A 67 6.43 -10.76 2.09
C THR A 67 7.77 -10.43 2.76
N PRO A 68 8.86 -10.25 2.00
CA PRO A 68 10.16 -9.84 2.56
C PRO A 68 10.11 -8.50 3.32
N ASP A 69 9.09 -7.69 3.04
CA ASP A 69 8.88 -6.35 3.58
C ASP A 69 7.65 -6.33 4.50
N ALA A 70 7.58 -5.39 5.45
CA ALA A 70 6.46 -5.25 6.36
C ALA A 70 5.36 -4.36 5.77
N ILE A 71 4.74 -4.80 4.67
CA ILE A 71 3.67 -4.05 3.99
C ILE A 71 2.40 -4.07 4.84
N ARG A 72 1.96 -2.89 5.28
CA ARG A 72 0.85 -2.73 6.25
C ARG A 72 -0.44 -2.30 5.55
N ILE A 73 -1.12 -3.25 4.90
CA ILE A 73 -2.44 -3.01 4.30
C ILE A 73 -3.53 -3.37 5.30
N ARG A 74 -4.16 -2.36 5.90
CA ARG A 74 -5.33 -2.52 6.78
C ARG A 74 -6.58 -2.81 5.97
N TYR A 75 -7.40 -3.76 6.42
CA TYR A 75 -8.76 -3.96 5.94
C TYR A 75 -9.79 -3.97 7.07
N THR A 76 -11.05 -3.69 6.73
CA THR A 76 -12.20 -3.72 7.64
C THR A 76 -13.06 -4.96 7.41
N LEU A 77 -13.45 -5.63 8.50
CA LEU A 77 -14.34 -6.78 8.51
C LEU A 77 -15.82 -6.35 8.55
N PRO A 78 -16.78 -7.26 8.28
CA PRO A 78 -18.21 -6.93 8.29
C PRO A 78 -18.73 -6.41 9.63
N ASP A 79 -18.11 -6.79 10.74
CA ASP A 79 -18.44 -6.31 12.09
C ASP A 79 -17.82 -4.94 12.43
N GLY A 80 -17.10 -4.33 11.48
CA GLY A 80 -16.44 -3.03 11.64
C GLY A 80 -15.05 -3.11 12.28
N THR A 81 -14.58 -4.30 12.68
CA THR A 81 -13.23 -4.47 13.21
C THR A 81 -12.18 -4.36 12.11
N HIS A 82 -10.96 -3.98 12.50
CA HIS A 82 -9.83 -3.84 11.57
C HIS A 82 -8.81 -4.96 11.77
N SER A 83 -8.19 -5.37 10.67
CA SER A 83 -7.06 -6.31 10.65
C SER A 83 -6.11 -5.94 9.50
N TYR A 84 -5.01 -6.66 9.35
CA TYR A 84 -3.99 -6.42 8.34
C TYR A 84 -3.77 -7.65 7.47
N MET A 85 -3.49 -7.43 6.19
CA MET A 85 -3.09 -8.51 5.27
C MET A 85 -1.79 -9.15 5.76
N ARG A 86 -1.73 -10.49 5.70
CA ARG A 86 -0.55 -11.27 6.10
C ARG A 86 0.00 -12.10 4.95
N LYS A 87 -0.89 -12.67 4.14
CA LYS A 87 -0.52 -13.58 3.05
C LYS A 87 0.10 -12.81 1.91
N ALA A 88 1.18 -13.36 1.33
CA ALA A 88 1.84 -12.73 0.19
C ALA A 88 0.87 -12.53 -0.97
N LYS A 89 0.05 -13.54 -1.26
CA LYS A 89 -0.95 -13.49 -2.34
C LYS A 89 -1.98 -12.37 -2.17
N ASP A 90 -2.47 -12.12 -0.95
CA ASP A 90 -3.45 -11.06 -0.68
C ASP A 90 -2.82 -9.67 -0.96
N ILE A 91 -1.55 -9.51 -0.58
CA ILE A 91 -0.78 -8.27 -0.79
C ILE A 91 -0.47 -8.07 -2.28
N GLU A 92 -0.08 -9.13 -2.99
CA GLU A 92 0.13 -9.12 -4.45
C GLU A 92 -1.15 -8.75 -5.20
N ASP A 93 -2.30 -9.29 -4.79
CA ASP A 93 -3.60 -8.97 -5.38
C ASP A 93 -3.99 -7.51 -5.15
N TYR A 94 -3.70 -6.95 -3.97
CA TYR A 94 -3.90 -5.54 -3.70
C TYR A 94 -3.03 -4.65 -4.59
N ILE A 95 -1.73 -4.95 -4.69
CA ILE A 95 -0.80 -4.17 -5.54
C ILE A 95 -1.25 -4.24 -7.01
N THR A 96 -1.63 -5.43 -7.48
CA THR A 96 -2.15 -5.64 -8.84
C THR A 96 -3.42 -4.83 -9.08
N ALA A 97 -4.36 -4.83 -8.14
CA ALA A 97 -5.60 -4.07 -8.25
C ALA A 97 -5.35 -2.55 -8.25
N LEU A 98 -4.43 -2.06 -7.42
CA LEU A 98 -4.04 -0.65 -7.39
C LEU A 98 -3.40 -0.21 -8.71
N CYS A 99 -2.48 -1.01 -9.26
CA CYS A 99 -1.88 -0.75 -10.57
C CYS A 99 -2.92 -0.76 -11.69
N SER A 100 -3.89 -1.69 -11.64
CA SER A 100 -4.98 -1.77 -12.61
C SER A 100 -5.87 -0.53 -12.55
N HIS A 101 -6.21 -0.05 -11.35
CA HIS A 101 -6.97 1.18 -11.15
C HIS A 101 -6.25 2.40 -11.76
N PHE A 102 -4.95 2.57 -11.47
CA PHE A 102 -4.17 3.66 -12.09
C PHE A 102 -4.10 3.55 -13.62
N LYS A 103 -4.01 2.33 -14.16
CA LYS A 103 -4.02 2.08 -15.60
C LYS A 103 -5.36 2.47 -16.23
N GLU A 104 -6.47 2.07 -15.62
CA GLU A 104 -7.82 2.40 -16.08
C GLU A 104 -8.10 3.91 -16.05
N LYS A 105 -7.53 4.63 -15.08
CA LYS A 105 -7.59 6.10 -14.99
C LYS A 105 -6.62 6.81 -15.95
N GLY A 106 -5.75 6.07 -16.65
CA GLY A 106 -4.72 6.66 -17.51
C GLY A 106 -3.63 7.43 -16.75
N LEU A 107 -3.36 7.05 -15.50
CA LEU A 107 -2.42 7.72 -14.60
C LEU A 107 -1.13 6.93 -14.36
N LEU A 108 -1.06 5.67 -14.83
CA LEU A 108 0.02 4.74 -14.50
C LEU A 108 1.42 5.27 -14.88
N ASP A 109 1.54 6.04 -15.95
CA ASP A 109 2.79 6.66 -16.41
C ASP A 109 3.36 7.68 -15.41
N LYS A 110 2.51 8.28 -14.58
CA LYS A 110 2.86 9.26 -13.54
C LYS A 110 3.16 8.60 -12.19
N VAL A 111 2.80 7.33 -11.99
CA VAL A 111 2.95 6.63 -10.72
C VAL A 111 4.40 6.20 -10.47
N ARG A 112 4.89 6.44 -9.26
CA ARG A 112 6.19 5.98 -8.77
C ARG A 112 5.98 5.32 -7.41
N ILE A 113 6.45 4.08 -7.25
CA ILE A 113 6.52 3.44 -5.94
C ILE A 113 7.83 3.91 -5.29
N VAL A 114 7.72 4.51 -4.11
CA VAL A 114 8.84 5.18 -3.45
C VAL A 114 9.22 4.45 -2.18
N ALA A 115 10.52 4.26 -1.98
CA ALA A 115 11.12 3.80 -0.74
C ALA A 115 11.66 4.99 0.04
N ASP A 116 11.55 4.93 1.36
CA ASP A 116 12.09 5.95 2.27
C ASP A 116 13.36 5.43 2.94
N GLU A 117 14.51 6.08 2.67
CA GLU A 117 15.82 5.81 3.30
C GLU A 117 16.20 4.32 3.49
N PRO A 118 16.44 3.53 2.43
CA PRO A 118 16.84 2.12 2.55
C PRO A 118 18.27 1.96 3.09
N GLU A 119 18.40 1.64 4.37
CA GLU A 119 19.68 1.28 5.00
C GLU A 119 20.21 -0.10 4.55
N ASP A 120 19.32 -1.10 4.42
CA ASP A 120 19.66 -2.43 3.92
C ASP A 120 19.39 -2.55 2.41
N HIS A 121 20.40 -2.23 1.61
CA HIS A 121 20.33 -2.32 0.15
C HIS A 121 20.09 -3.74 -0.38
N ALA A 122 20.48 -4.80 0.34
CA ALA A 122 20.30 -6.17 -0.13
C ALA A 122 18.83 -6.61 0.02
N THR A 123 18.21 -6.28 1.16
CA THR A 123 16.78 -6.50 1.38
C THR A 123 15.96 -5.61 0.45
N PHE A 124 16.32 -4.33 0.30
CA PHE A 124 15.68 -3.43 -0.65
C PHE A 124 15.67 -3.98 -2.08
N LYS A 125 16.81 -4.50 -2.56
CA LYS A 125 16.89 -5.12 -3.89
C LYS A 125 15.97 -6.33 -4.02
N LYS A 126 15.87 -7.18 -3.00
CA LYS A 126 14.92 -8.32 -3.02
C LYS A 126 13.47 -7.85 -3.10
N THR A 127 13.12 -6.79 -2.36
CA THR A 127 11.75 -6.24 -2.40
C THR A 127 11.44 -5.62 -3.77
N ILE A 128 12.37 -4.89 -4.38
CA ILE A 128 12.20 -4.40 -5.76
C ILE A 128 11.94 -5.56 -6.72
N GLU A 129 12.74 -6.62 -6.66
CA GLU A 129 12.61 -7.75 -7.57
C GLU A 129 11.34 -8.56 -7.33
N ALA A 130 10.83 -8.62 -6.09
CA ALA A 130 9.51 -9.18 -5.80
C ALA A 130 8.39 -8.32 -6.41
N LEU A 131 8.45 -7.00 -6.20
CA LEU A 131 7.46 -6.05 -6.70
C LEU A 131 7.37 -6.05 -8.23
N LYS A 132 8.52 -6.07 -8.93
CA LYS A 132 8.60 -6.16 -10.40
C LYS A 132 8.00 -7.44 -11.00
N ARG A 133 7.78 -8.50 -10.21
CA ARG A 133 7.12 -9.72 -10.70
C ARG A 133 5.60 -9.60 -10.66
N ILE A 134 5.07 -8.65 -9.89
CA ILE A 134 3.64 -8.40 -9.72
C ILE A 134 3.13 -7.46 -10.83
N VAL A 135 3.93 -6.44 -11.18
CA VAL A 135 3.54 -5.32 -12.06
C VAL A 135 4.17 -5.35 -13.44
#